data_AF-A0AB35PZQ6-F1
#
_entry.id   AF-A0AB35PZQ6-F1
#
_cell.length_a   1.000
_cell.length_b   1.000
_cell.length_c   1.000
_cell.angle_alpha   90.00
_cell.angle_beta   90.00
_cell.angle_gamma   90.00
#
_symmetry.space_group_name_H-M   'P 1'
#
loop_
_entity.id
_entity.type
_entity.pdbx_description
1 polymer ?
#
loop_
_entity_poly.entity_id
_entity_poly.type
_entity_poly.pdbx_seq_one_letter_code
_entity_poly.pdbx_strand_id
1 'polypeptide(L)'
;MKNKDEELKVVAVVQINSGEALVLNRPLNFIYEEIGRDLIGSDGPFKRALFYSPASAAFKAFAGSEMTLNMRDGSQRKVKDHWWSGCLPEHQSVTACDLQSLKKCYVFFGGMAISPEDYQTLRDSYTGCVYPYWDYEKLIKYDDMRKNLCRRLFHEQKRVKSLIAEVKKKQAILDGGLKA
;
A
#
# COMPACT_ATOMS: atom_id res chain seq x y z
N MET A 1 2.77 11.04 -8.67
CA MET A 1 1.91 10.07 -9.36
C MET A 1 2.47 8.69 -9.07
N LYS A 2 1.71 7.79 -8.43
CA LYS A 2 2.17 6.40 -8.22
C LYS A 2 2.06 5.67 -9.56
N ASN A 3 3.14 5.06 -10.01
CA ASN A 3 3.22 4.31 -11.27
C ASN A 3 2.22 3.15 -11.21
N LYS A 4 1.11 3.27 -11.94
CA LYS A 4 0.13 2.18 -12.08
C LYS A 4 0.71 0.97 -12.84
N ASP A 5 1.81 1.19 -13.55
CA ASP A 5 2.50 0.20 -14.39
C ASP A 5 3.71 -0.44 -13.71
N GLU A 6 3.93 -0.19 -12.42
CA GLU A 6 4.97 -0.91 -11.69
C GLU A 6 4.54 -2.38 -11.53
N GLU A 7 5.43 -3.30 -11.92
CA GLU A 7 5.23 -4.73 -11.75
C GLU A 7 4.94 -5.07 -10.28
N LEU A 8 3.93 -5.92 -10.04
CA LEU A 8 3.49 -6.26 -8.70
C LEU A 8 4.51 -7.19 -8.02
N LYS A 9 4.97 -6.83 -6.82
CA LYS A 9 5.98 -7.59 -6.07
C LYS A 9 5.63 -7.69 -4.60
N VAL A 10 5.96 -8.84 -4.01
CA VAL A 10 5.92 -9.04 -2.56
C VAL A 10 7.20 -8.48 -1.96
N VAL A 11 7.07 -7.50 -1.06
CA VAL A 11 8.20 -6.85 -0.38
C VAL A 11 8.43 -7.36 1.04
N ALA A 12 7.41 -7.99 1.63
CA ALA A 12 7.50 -8.70 2.90
C ALA A 12 6.34 -9.68 3.04
N VAL A 13 6.53 -10.68 3.90
CA VAL A 13 5.48 -11.60 4.33
C VAL A 13 5.34 -11.47 5.85
N VAL A 14 4.09 -11.36 6.31
CA VAL A 14 3.78 -11.12 7.72
C VAL A 14 2.86 -12.22 8.24
N GLN A 15 3.22 -12.86 9.34
CA GLN A 15 2.36 -13.82 10.02
C GLN A 15 1.18 -13.10 10.67
N ILE A 16 -0.05 -13.54 10.38
CA ILE A 16 -1.27 -13.08 11.04
C ILE A 16 -2.16 -14.25 11.41
N ASN A 17 -2.49 -14.38 12.70
CA ASN A 17 -3.23 -15.54 13.21
C ASN A 17 -2.57 -16.85 12.73
N SER A 18 -3.35 -17.73 12.10
CA SER A 18 -2.90 -19.00 11.52
C SER A 18 -2.41 -18.90 10.07
N GLY A 19 -2.33 -17.71 9.47
CA GLY A 19 -1.98 -17.53 8.07
C GLY A 19 -0.96 -16.43 7.83
N GLU A 20 -0.73 -16.11 6.56
CA GLU A 20 0.20 -15.08 6.14
C GLU A 20 -0.53 -13.93 5.43
N ALA A 21 0.01 -12.72 5.56
CA ALA A 21 -0.28 -11.60 4.70
C ALA A 21 0.90 -11.22 3.84
N LEU A 22 0.58 -10.83 2.60
CA LEU A 22 1.54 -10.31 1.66
C LEU A 22 1.59 -8.78 1.76
N VAL A 23 2.79 -8.22 1.90
CA VAL A 23 3.02 -6.80 1.76
C VAL A 23 3.46 -6.52 0.33
N LEU A 24 2.75 -5.62 -0.35
CA LEU A 24 2.95 -5.33 -1.77
C LEU A 24 3.75 -4.04 -1.97
N ASN A 25 4.49 -3.94 -3.07
CA ASN A 25 5.22 -2.71 -3.45
C ASN A 25 4.28 -1.56 -3.85
N ARG A 26 3.13 -1.88 -4.44
CA ARG A 26 2.12 -0.91 -4.90
C ARG A 26 0.70 -1.28 -4.45
N PRO A 27 -0.22 -0.31 -4.35
CA PRO A 27 -1.63 -0.61 -4.13
C PRO A 27 -2.21 -1.41 -5.30
N LEU A 28 -3.18 -2.27 -4.97
CA LEU A 28 -3.98 -2.95 -5.97
C LEU A 28 -5.04 -2.00 -6.53
N ASN A 29 -5.18 -2.01 -7.85
CA ASN A 29 -6.12 -1.20 -8.62
C ASN A 29 -6.94 -2.12 -9.54
N PHE A 30 -7.98 -2.72 -8.98
CA PHE A 30 -8.86 -3.64 -9.69
C PHE A 30 -9.62 -2.94 -10.82
N ILE A 31 -9.50 -3.50 -12.02
CA ILE A 31 -10.33 -3.15 -13.18
C ILE A 31 -11.36 -4.25 -13.37
N TYR A 32 -12.63 -3.88 -13.45
CA TYR A 32 -13.76 -4.80 -13.42
C TYR A 32 -14.28 -5.13 -14.82
N GLU A 33 -14.70 -6.38 -14.98
CA GLU A 33 -15.48 -6.86 -16.11
C GLU A 33 -16.76 -7.55 -15.62
N GLU A 34 -17.79 -7.54 -16.46
CA GLU A 34 -19.05 -8.23 -16.19
C GLU A 34 -19.00 -9.62 -16.82
N ILE A 35 -19.13 -10.65 -15.99
CA ILE A 35 -19.15 -12.05 -16.41
C ILE A 35 -20.50 -12.63 -15.99
N GLY A 36 -21.38 -12.81 -16.97
CA GLY A 36 -22.77 -13.15 -16.69
C GLY A 36 -23.46 -12.01 -15.92
N ARG A 37 -23.72 -12.22 -14.62
CA ARG A 37 -24.32 -11.22 -13.73
C ARG A 37 -23.34 -10.68 -12.68
N ASP A 38 -22.13 -11.23 -12.63
CA ASP A 38 -21.15 -10.94 -11.59
C ASP A 38 -20.10 -9.96 -12.09
N LEU A 39 -19.50 -9.23 -11.16
CA LEU A 39 -18.47 -8.22 -11.44
C LEU A 39 -17.14 -8.72 -10.91
N ILE A 40 -16.20 -8.99 -11.81
CA ILE A 40 -14.90 -9.54 -11.48
C ILE A 40 -13.82 -8.49 -11.71
N GLY A 41 -13.26 -7.97 -10.61
CA GLY A 41 -12.11 -7.08 -10.63
C GLY A 41 -10.82 -7.87 -10.78
N SER A 42 -9.90 -7.42 -11.62
CA SER A 42 -8.58 -8.03 -11.80
C SER A 42 -7.46 -6.99 -11.66
N ASP A 43 -6.37 -7.38 -11.00
CA ASP A 43 -5.09 -6.67 -10.99
C ASP A 43 -3.93 -7.67 -10.79
N GLY A 44 -3.20 -7.94 -11.86
CA GLY A 44 -2.24 -9.04 -11.89
C GLY A 44 -2.94 -10.38 -11.58
N PRO A 45 -2.35 -11.23 -10.72
CA PRO A 45 -2.96 -12.51 -10.35
C PRO A 45 -4.12 -12.36 -9.34
N PHE A 46 -4.31 -11.17 -8.77
CA PHE A 46 -5.39 -10.95 -7.81
C PHE A 46 -6.72 -10.70 -8.52
N LYS A 47 -7.76 -11.34 -7.98
CA LYS A 47 -9.15 -11.17 -8.35
C LYS A 47 -9.95 -10.62 -7.18
N ARG A 48 -11.01 -9.89 -7.48
CA ARG A 48 -12.02 -9.45 -6.52
C ARG A 48 -13.40 -9.65 -7.13
N ALA A 49 -14.12 -10.66 -6.63
CA ALA A 49 -15.45 -10.98 -7.11
C ALA A 49 -16.52 -10.24 -6.31
N LEU A 50 -17.46 -9.64 -7.03
CA LEU A 50 -18.69 -9.07 -6.51
C LEU A 50 -19.87 -9.83 -7.12
N PHE A 51 -20.50 -10.65 -6.30
CA PHE A 51 -21.63 -11.48 -6.70
C PHE A 51 -22.95 -10.74 -6.47
N TYR A 52 -23.82 -10.75 -7.47
CA TYR A 52 -25.14 -10.16 -7.31
C TYR A 52 -26.03 -11.09 -6.47
N SER A 53 -26.49 -10.61 -5.31
CA SER A 53 -27.56 -11.24 -4.56
C SER A 53 -28.48 -10.18 -3.97
N PRO A 54 -29.81 -10.27 -4.17
CA PRO A 54 -30.76 -9.34 -3.58
C PRO A 54 -30.53 -9.15 -2.08
N ALA A 55 -30.57 -7.89 -1.68
CA ALA A 55 -30.33 -7.47 -0.31
C ALA A 55 -31.67 -7.07 0.30
N SER A 56 -31.80 -7.27 1.61
CA SER A 56 -33.01 -6.87 2.34
C SER A 56 -32.82 -5.47 2.92
N ALA A 57 -33.90 -4.87 3.41
CA ALA A 57 -33.84 -3.58 4.10
C ALA A 57 -32.90 -3.62 5.33
N ALA A 58 -32.82 -4.78 6.00
CA ALA A 58 -32.00 -4.98 7.19
C ALA A 58 -30.55 -5.40 6.87
N PHE A 59 -30.29 -5.95 5.67
CA PHE A 59 -28.99 -6.51 5.33
C PHE A 59 -28.54 -6.05 3.93
N LYS A 60 -27.67 -5.04 3.92
CA LYS A 60 -27.14 -4.39 2.71
C LYS A 60 -25.64 -4.65 2.59
N ALA A 61 -25.19 -4.97 1.39
CA ALA A 61 -23.76 -5.13 1.11
C ALA A 61 -22.98 -3.87 1.48
N PHE A 62 -21.75 -4.05 1.95
CA PHE A 62 -20.84 -2.97 2.38
C PHE A 62 -21.48 -1.99 3.38
N ALA A 63 -22.37 -2.50 4.25
CA ALA A 63 -23.13 -1.71 5.21
C ALA A 63 -23.95 -0.58 4.55
N GLY A 64 -24.41 -0.79 3.31
CA GLY A 64 -25.17 0.19 2.53
C GLY A 64 -24.32 1.28 1.85
N SER A 65 -22.99 1.14 1.87
CA SER A 65 -22.09 2.06 1.19
C SER A 65 -22.11 1.87 -0.32
N GLU A 66 -22.01 2.97 -1.08
CA GLU A 66 -21.84 2.95 -2.53
C GLU A 66 -20.35 2.84 -2.88
N MET A 67 -20.02 2.00 -3.87
CA MET A 67 -18.68 1.86 -4.41
C MET A 67 -18.67 2.18 -5.90
N THR A 68 -17.69 2.96 -6.35
CA THR A 68 -17.43 3.20 -7.77
C THR A 68 -16.36 2.24 -8.26
N LEU A 69 -16.70 1.46 -9.29
CA LEU A 69 -15.82 0.49 -9.93
C LEU A 69 -15.32 1.08 -11.25
N ASN A 70 -14.03 0.92 -11.52
CA ASN A 70 -13.46 1.21 -12.84
C ASN A 70 -13.64 -0.03 -13.72
N MET A 71 -14.31 0.13 -14.86
CA MET A 71 -14.63 -0.96 -15.77
C MET A 71 -13.54 -1.11 -16.84
N ARG A 72 -13.44 -2.30 -17.44
CA ARG A 72 -12.45 -2.63 -18.47
C ARG A 72 -12.61 -1.80 -19.75
N ASP A 73 -13.83 -1.37 -20.06
CA ASP A 73 -14.15 -0.47 -21.18
C ASP A 73 -13.80 1.01 -20.90
N GLY A 74 -13.24 1.31 -19.72
CA GLY A 74 -12.90 2.67 -19.28
C GLY A 74 -14.06 3.43 -18.63
N SER A 75 -15.27 2.85 -18.57
CA SER A 75 -16.40 3.44 -17.86
C SER A 75 -16.29 3.28 -16.35
N GLN A 76 -17.19 3.94 -15.61
CA GLN A 76 -17.33 3.76 -14.18
C GLN A 76 -18.73 3.24 -13.85
N ARG A 77 -18.80 2.22 -13.00
CA ARG A 77 -20.06 1.64 -12.52
C ARG A 77 -20.20 1.85 -11.02
N LYS A 78 -21.34 2.39 -10.60
CA LYS A 78 -21.70 2.48 -9.19
C LYS A 78 -22.41 1.20 -8.77
N VAL A 79 -21.94 0.59 -7.69
CA VAL A 79 -22.55 -0.59 -7.08
C VAL A 79 -22.91 -0.30 -5.63
N LYS A 80 -24.07 -0.79 -5.22
CA LYS A 80 -24.64 -0.57 -3.89
C LYS A 80 -25.59 -1.69 -3.52
N ASP A 81 -25.71 -1.96 -2.22
CA ASP A 81 -26.70 -2.81 -1.54
C ASP A 81 -26.70 -4.30 -1.92
N HIS A 82 -26.67 -4.66 -3.20
CA HIS A 82 -26.91 -6.02 -3.73
C HIS A 82 -25.65 -6.79 -4.16
N TRP A 83 -24.46 -6.21 -3.98
CA TRP A 83 -23.22 -6.73 -4.52
C TRP A 83 -22.31 -7.21 -3.41
N TRP A 84 -22.19 -8.52 -3.24
CA TRP A 84 -21.48 -9.13 -2.11
C TRP A 84 -20.07 -9.53 -2.51
N SER A 85 -19.09 -9.17 -1.68
CA SER A 85 -17.73 -9.69 -1.83
C SER A 85 -17.72 -11.20 -1.61
N GLY A 86 -17.08 -11.94 -2.52
CA GLY A 86 -16.87 -13.37 -2.34
C GLY A 86 -15.56 -13.84 -2.95
N CYS A 87 -15.35 -15.15 -2.89
CA CYS A 87 -14.20 -15.83 -3.48
C CYS A 87 -14.66 -16.60 -4.73
N LEU A 88 -13.85 -16.53 -5.79
CA LEU A 88 -14.10 -17.33 -6.99
C LEU A 88 -13.87 -18.82 -6.69
N PRO A 89 -14.57 -19.74 -7.38
CA PRO A 89 -14.23 -21.16 -7.36
C PRO A 89 -12.74 -21.37 -7.70
N GLU A 90 -12.12 -22.37 -7.08
CA GLU A 90 -10.70 -22.73 -7.27
C GLU A 90 -9.70 -21.65 -6.86
N HIS A 91 -10.16 -20.52 -6.32
CA HIS A 91 -9.30 -19.49 -5.76
C HIS A 91 -9.32 -19.54 -4.23
N GLN A 92 -8.21 -19.16 -3.61
CA GLN A 92 -8.12 -18.96 -2.17
C GLN A 92 -8.24 -17.48 -1.81
N SER A 93 -8.78 -17.19 -0.63
CA SER A 93 -8.81 -15.83 -0.12
C SER A 93 -7.47 -15.46 0.49
N VAL A 94 -6.93 -14.31 0.09
CA VAL A 94 -5.62 -13.82 0.55
C VAL A 94 -5.76 -12.46 1.21
N THR A 95 -4.96 -12.29 2.25
CA THR A 95 -4.82 -11.04 2.99
C THR A 95 -3.58 -10.31 2.46
N ALA A 96 -3.73 -9.07 2.02
CA ALA A 96 -2.62 -8.28 1.50
C ALA A 96 -2.83 -6.78 1.70
N CYS A 97 -1.74 -6.01 1.68
CA CYS A 97 -1.79 -4.55 1.67
C CYS A 97 -0.49 -3.98 1.11
N ASP A 98 -0.52 -2.79 0.51
CA ASP A 98 0.72 -2.14 0.07
C ASP A 98 1.44 -1.45 1.23
N LEU A 99 2.77 -1.43 1.15
CA LEU A 99 3.63 -0.85 2.18
C LEU A 99 3.25 0.59 2.56
N GLN A 100 2.84 1.41 1.60
CA GLN A 100 2.52 2.82 1.87
C GLN A 100 1.18 2.98 2.59
N SER A 101 0.23 2.07 2.37
CA SER A 101 -1.03 2.05 3.11
C SER A 101 -0.81 1.56 4.54
N LEU A 102 0.01 0.51 4.73
CA LEU A 102 0.37 -0.01 6.06
C LEU A 102 1.08 1.02 6.95
N LYS A 103 1.89 1.90 6.35
CA LYS A 103 2.54 3.01 7.08
C LYS A 103 1.55 4.04 7.61
N LYS A 104 0.40 4.22 6.95
CA LYS A 104 -0.65 5.16 7.38
C LYS A 104 -1.57 4.53 8.41
N CYS A 105 -1.97 3.29 8.17
CA CYS A 105 -2.82 2.51 9.05
C CYS A 105 -2.39 1.05 8.94
N TYR A 106 -1.92 0.47 10.04
CA TYR A 106 -1.34 -0.88 10.06
C TYR A 106 -2.43 -1.95 10.08
N VAL A 107 -3.24 -1.99 9.02
CA VAL A 107 -4.35 -2.92 8.84
C VAL A 107 -4.21 -3.59 7.48
N PHE A 108 -4.24 -4.92 7.50
CA PHE A 108 -4.30 -5.70 6.27
C PHE A 108 -5.75 -5.93 5.85
N PHE A 109 -5.98 -5.99 4.55
CA PHE A 109 -7.31 -6.22 3.99
C PHE A 109 -7.38 -7.63 3.39
N GLY A 110 -8.44 -8.36 3.74
CA GLY A 110 -8.81 -9.62 3.09
C GLY A 110 -9.79 -9.40 1.94
N GLY A 111 -10.45 -10.48 1.51
CA GLY A 111 -11.51 -10.42 0.49
C GLY A 111 -10.99 -10.29 -0.95
N MET A 112 -9.73 -10.62 -1.17
CA MET A 112 -9.15 -10.81 -2.49
C MET A 112 -8.97 -12.30 -2.72
N ALA A 113 -9.11 -12.72 -3.97
CA ALA A 113 -8.99 -14.09 -4.42
C ALA A 113 -7.77 -14.23 -5.33
N ILE A 114 -7.09 -15.36 -5.28
CA ILE A 114 -5.94 -15.70 -6.15
C ILE A 114 -5.91 -17.21 -6.33
N SER A 115 -5.42 -17.70 -7.47
CA SER A 115 -5.20 -19.14 -7.65
C SER A 115 -4.11 -19.64 -6.69
N PRO A 116 -4.17 -20.91 -6.24
CA PRO A 116 -3.10 -21.51 -5.45
C PRO A 116 -1.72 -21.39 -6.11
N GLU A 117 -1.66 -21.59 -7.43
CA GLU A 117 -0.42 -21.58 -8.21
C GLU A 117 0.20 -20.19 -8.30
N ASP A 118 -0.61 -19.16 -8.58
CA ASP A 118 -0.13 -17.78 -8.64
C ASP A 118 0.27 -17.26 -7.26
N TYR A 119 -0.47 -17.67 -6.21
CA TYR A 119 -0.09 -17.35 -4.84
C TYR A 119 1.26 -17.93 -4.48
N GLN A 120 1.49 -19.21 -4.78
CA GLN A 120 2.76 -19.87 -4.51
C GLN A 120 3.90 -19.18 -5.27
N THR A 121 3.68 -18.83 -6.54
CA THR A 121 4.65 -18.07 -7.35
C THR A 121 5.00 -16.72 -6.72
N LEU A 122 4.00 -15.96 -6.27
CA LEU A 122 4.23 -14.69 -5.57
C LEU A 122 4.95 -14.90 -4.24
N ARG A 123 4.56 -15.92 -3.48
CA ARG A 123 5.12 -16.23 -2.18
C ARG A 123 6.59 -16.66 -2.26
N ASP A 124 6.94 -17.42 -3.30
CA ASP A 124 8.30 -17.89 -3.58
C ASP A 124 9.21 -16.80 -4.16
N SER A 125 8.62 -15.78 -4.80
CA SER A 125 9.38 -14.60 -5.25
C SER A 125 10.02 -13.82 -4.09
N TYR A 126 9.51 -14.00 -2.86
CA TYR A 126 10.02 -13.37 -1.67
C TYR A 126 10.95 -14.30 -0.89
N THR A 127 12.24 -13.97 -0.87
CA THR A 127 13.29 -14.77 -0.22
C THR A 127 13.65 -14.32 1.19
N GLY A 128 12.94 -13.32 1.72
CA GLY A 128 13.16 -12.82 3.09
C GLY A 128 12.48 -13.68 4.15
N CYS A 129 12.59 -13.25 5.41
CA CYS A 129 11.92 -13.93 6.52
C CYS A 129 10.43 -13.57 6.60
N VAL A 130 9.66 -14.47 7.21
CA VAL A 130 8.28 -14.17 7.63
C VAL A 130 8.35 -13.39 8.93
N TYR A 131 7.82 -12.16 8.93
CA TYR A 131 7.83 -11.30 10.10
C TYR A 131 6.65 -11.59 11.02
N PRO A 132 6.84 -11.63 12.35
CA PRO A 132 5.73 -11.51 13.29
C PRO A 132 5.00 -10.18 13.10
N TYR A 133 3.67 -10.19 13.21
CA TYR A 133 2.81 -9.02 13.00
C TYR A 133 3.34 -7.73 13.66
N TRP A 134 3.52 -7.75 14.99
CA TRP A 134 3.95 -6.57 15.74
C TRP A 134 5.38 -6.13 15.45
N ASP A 135 6.25 -7.05 15.01
CA ASP A 135 7.64 -6.72 14.71
C ASP A 135 7.77 -6.05 13.36
N TYR A 136 6.95 -6.46 12.38
CA TYR A 136 6.90 -5.77 11.10
C TYR A 136 6.39 -4.34 11.24
N GLU A 137 5.37 -4.11 12.08
CA GLU A 137 4.89 -2.75 12.38
C GLU A 137 6.00 -1.83 12.90
N LYS A 138 6.77 -2.32 13.89
CA LYS A 138 7.92 -1.59 14.44
C LYS A 138 8.94 -1.29 13.36
N LEU A 139 9.25 -2.26 12.51
CA LEU A 139 10.25 -2.12 11.44
C LEU A 139 9.86 -1.00 10.46
N ILE A 140 8.62 -1.01 9.96
CA ILE A 140 8.20 -0.02 8.96
C ILE A 140 8.05 1.38 9.55
N LYS A 141 7.64 1.50 10.82
CA LYS A 141 7.55 2.78 11.53
C LYS A 141 8.94 3.32 11.90
N TYR A 142 9.85 2.44 12.33
CA TYR A 142 11.23 2.82 12.66
C TYR A 142 11.99 3.30 11.43
N ASP A 143 11.82 2.65 10.27
CA ASP A 143 12.46 3.09 9.03
C ASP A 143 12.02 4.52 8.63
N ASP A 144 10.75 4.85 8.82
CA ASP A 144 10.24 6.21 8.58
C ASP A 144 10.81 7.23 9.58
N MET A 145 10.87 6.87 10.87
CA MET A 145 11.53 7.71 11.88
C MET A 145 12.99 7.98 11.53
N ARG A 146 13.75 6.93 11.16
CA ARG A 146 15.14 7.04 10.75
C ARG A 146 15.30 7.97 9.55
N LYS A 147 14.50 7.77 8.50
CA LYS A 147 14.54 8.62 7.29
C LYS A 147 14.23 10.08 7.60
N ASN A 148 13.23 10.33 8.44
CA ASN A 148 12.89 11.69 8.88
C ASN A 148 14.03 12.35 9.66
N LEU A 149 14.70 11.61 10.57
CA LEU A 149 15.85 12.11 11.31
C LEU A 149 17.03 12.44 10.39
N CYS A 150 17.38 11.54 9.45
CA CYS A 150 18.43 11.79 8.47
C CYS A 150 18.16 13.04 7.63
N ARG A 151 16.90 13.24 7.19
CA ARG A 151 16.50 14.43 6.43
C ARG A 151 16.67 15.71 7.27
N ARG A 152 16.23 15.70 8.52
CA ARG A 152 16.41 16.84 9.44
C ARG A 152 17.89 17.16 9.66
N LEU A 153 18.70 16.14 9.95
CA LEU A 153 20.15 16.29 10.13
C LEU A 153 20.82 16.90 8.91
N PHE A 154 20.45 16.46 7.70
CA PHE A 154 20.97 17.03 6.45
C PHE A 154 20.65 18.53 6.33
N HIS A 155 19.41 18.94 6.62
CA HIS A 155 19.02 20.35 6.60
C HIS A 155 19.77 21.17 7.65
N GLU A 156 19.92 20.65 8.86
CA GLU A 156 20.68 21.32 9.93
C GLU A 156 22.16 21.47 9.59
N GLN A 157 22.80 20.44 9.03
CA GLN A 157 24.18 20.52 8.55
C GLN A 157 24.36 21.62 7.50
N LYS A 158 23.42 21.73 6.55
CA LYS A 158 23.43 22.79 5.54
C LYS A 158 23.28 24.18 6.16
N ARG A 159 22.37 24.33 7.13
CA ARG A 159 22.15 25.58 7.87
C ARG A 159 23.39 26.01 8.65
N VAL A 160 23.99 25.10 9.41
CA VAL A 160 25.22 25.33 10.19
C VAL A 160 26.37 25.74 9.25
N LYS A 161 26.55 25.05 8.12
CA LYS A 161 27.59 25.42 7.14
C LYS A 161 27.40 26.84 6.60
N SER A 162 26.17 27.24 6.31
CA SER A 162 25.84 28.61 5.88
C SER A 162 26.15 29.65 6.97
N LEU A 163 25.77 29.37 8.22
CA LEU A 163 26.06 30.25 9.36
C LEU A 163 27.57 30.41 9.58
N ILE A 164 28.33 29.31 9.54
CA ILE A 164 29.79 29.35 9.65
C ILE A 164 30.40 30.21 8.54
N ALA A 165 29.92 30.08 7.30
CA ALA A 165 30.40 30.90 6.19
C ALA A 165 30.10 32.38 6.39
N GLU A 166 28.92 32.73 6.91
CA GLU A 166 28.54 34.12 7.21
C GLU A 166 29.37 34.70 8.36
N VAL A 167 29.56 33.94 9.44
CA VAL A 167 30.42 34.34 10.57
C VAL A 167 31.86 34.57 10.10
N LYS A 168 32.42 33.66 9.29
CA LYS A 168 33.76 33.84 8.70
C LYS A 168 33.85 35.10 7.84
N LYS A 169 32.81 35.40 7.05
CA LYS A 169 32.75 36.61 6.24
C LYS A 169 32.73 37.87 7.11
N LYS A 170 31.91 37.90 8.17
CA LYS A 170 31.84 39.03 9.11
C LYS A 170 33.14 39.22 9.88
N GLN A 171 33.76 38.13 10.33
CA GLN A 171 35.06 38.17 11.01
C GLN A 171 36.16 38.75 10.10
N ALA A 172 36.22 38.32 8.83
CA ALA A 172 37.20 38.86 7.88
C ALA A 172 37.03 40.37 7.63
N ILE A 173 35.79 40.88 7.64
CA ILE A 173 35.50 42.32 7.53
C ILE A 173 36.02 43.06 8.78
N LEU A 174 35.75 42.53 9.98
CA LEU A 174 36.26 43.08 11.24
C LEU A 174 37.79 43.11 11.29
N ASP A 175 38.44 41.99 10.97
CA ASP A 175 39.90 41.86 10.99
C ASP A 175 40.58 42.72 9.91
N GLY A 176 39.91 42.93 8.76
CA GLY A 176 40.37 43.82 7.69
C GLY A 176 40.18 45.31 8.00
N GLY A 177 39.14 45.66 8.76
CA GLY A 177 38.87 47.04 9.21
C GLY A 177 39.77 47.52 10.35
N LEU A 178 40.40 46.61 11.10
CA LEU A 178 41.37 46.91 12.17
C LEU A 178 42.80 47.24 11.67
N LYS A 179 43.03 47.24 10.34
CA LYS A 179 44.33 47.53 9.72
C LYS A 179 44.47 48.96 9.14
N ALA A 180 43.60 49.89 9.53
CA ALA A 180 43.70 51.31 9.16
C ALA A 180 44.29 52.15 10.29
#